data_AF-A0A1A8D0Y6-F1
#
_entry.id   AF-A0A1A8D0Y6-F1
#
_cell.length_a   1.000
_cell.length_b   1.000
_cell.length_c   1.000
_cell.angle_alpha   90.00
_cell.angle_beta   90.00
_cell.angle_gamma   90.00
#
_symmetry.space_group_name_H-M   'P 1'
#
loop_
_entity.id
_entity.type
_entity.pdbx_description
1 polymer ?
#
loop_
_entity_poly.entity_id
_entity_poly.type
_entity_poly.pdbx_seq_one_letter_code
_entity_poly.pdbx_strand_id
1 'polypeptide(L)'
;AMSSAALFNCLYLEISASLDHRTPELLDCVVRLARGQPPWPPGTSAEDMCGEGQRESITSRAKRFLTSLMPRYPRERDVGKFLRQKSRSCHDLGVL
;
A
#
# COMPACT_ATOMS: atom_id res chain seq x y z
N ALA A 1 14.47 -23.10 1.11
CA ALA A 1 13.23 -23.69 1.68
C ALA A 1 12.33 -22.55 2.13
N MET A 2 11.03 -22.60 1.85
CA MET A 2 10.08 -21.60 2.38
C MET A 2 9.74 -21.92 3.83
N SER A 3 9.63 -20.90 4.69
CA SER A 3 9.15 -21.10 6.06
C SER A 3 7.69 -21.54 6.05
N SER A 4 7.26 -22.31 7.06
CA SER A 4 5.86 -22.69 7.23
C SER A 4 4.93 -21.47 7.32
N ALA A 5 5.38 -20.39 7.97
CA ALA A 5 4.64 -19.13 8.04
C ALA A 5 4.40 -18.53 6.65
N ALA A 6 5.39 -18.56 5.76
CA ALA A 6 5.22 -18.09 4.38
C ALA A 6 4.27 -19.00 3.58
N LEU A 7 4.32 -20.32 3.79
CA LEU A 7 3.42 -21.28 3.13
C LEU A 7 1.95 -21.07 3.52
N PHE A 8 1.68 -20.74 4.78
CA PHE A 8 0.33 -20.54 5.30
C PHE A 8 -0.11 -19.08 5.34
N ASN A 9 0.72 -18.15 4.83
CA ASN A 9 0.49 -16.70 4.92
C ASN A 9 0.16 -16.24 6.35
N CYS A 10 0.88 -16.79 7.33
CA CYS A 10 0.74 -16.48 8.75
C CYS A 10 1.76 -15.42 9.18
N LEU A 11 1.44 -14.74 10.28
CA LEU A 11 2.39 -13.85 10.95
C LEU A 11 3.51 -14.68 11.60
N TYR A 12 4.75 -14.24 11.44
CA TYR A 12 5.91 -14.82 12.11
C TYR A 12 6.43 -13.85 13.17
N LEU A 13 6.66 -14.35 14.39
CA LEU A 13 7.25 -13.61 15.49
C LEU A 13 8.21 -14.54 16.24
N GLU A 14 9.47 -14.15 16.33
CA GLU A 14 10.46 -14.84 17.16
C GLU A 14 10.41 -14.28 18.59
N ILE A 15 10.26 -15.15 19.58
CA ILE A 15 10.08 -14.80 21.01
C ILE A 15 10.89 -15.71 21.92
N SER A 16 11.16 -15.27 23.15
CA SER A 16 11.64 -16.15 24.22
C SER A 16 10.93 -15.83 25.53
N ALA A 17 10.09 -16.76 25.99
CA ALA A 17 9.33 -16.59 27.24
C ALA A 17 10.22 -16.59 28.49
N SER A 18 11.33 -17.34 28.48
CA SER A 18 12.26 -17.39 29.62
C SER A 18 13.11 -16.13 29.75
N LEU A 19 13.36 -15.43 28.64
CA LEU A 19 14.12 -14.18 28.61
C LEU A 19 13.22 -12.95 28.63
N ASP A 20 11.89 -13.13 28.77
CA ASP A 20 10.88 -12.08 28.59
C ASP A 20 11.10 -11.28 27.28
N HIS A 21 11.63 -11.95 26.26
CA HIS A 21 11.96 -11.33 25.00
C HIS A 21 10.74 -11.36 24.08
N ARG A 22 10.31 -10.17 23.67
CA ARG A 22 9.21 -9.94 22.74
C ARG A 22 7.82 -10.40 23.21
N THR A 23 7.67 -10.60 24.52
CA THR A 23 6.40 -10.94 25.17
C THR A 23 5.38 -9.77 25.13
N PRO A 24 5.72 -8.48 25.35
CA PRO A 24 4.73 -7.42 25.23
C PRO A 24 4.31 -7.20 23.77
N GLU A 25 5.21 -7.38 22.81
CA GLU A 25 4.93 -7.29 21.37
C GLU A 25 3.96 -8.39 20.92
N LEU A 26 4.12 -9.61 21.45
CA LEU A 26 3.16 -10.70 21.24
C LEU A 26 1.77 -10.32 21.76
N LEU A 27 1.69 -9.79 22.99
CA LEU A 27 0.42 -9.41 23.62
C LEU A 27 -0.27 -8.27 22.89
N ASP A 28 0.47 -7.22 22.51
CA ASP A 28 -0.08 -6.10 21.73
C ASP A 28 -0.62 -6.58 20.38
N CYS A 29 0.14 -7.41 19.66
CA CYS A 29 -0.27 -7.99 18.38
C CYS A 29 -1.59 -8.78 18.53
N VAL A 30 -1.70 -9.65 19.55
CA VAL A 30 -2.91 -10.44 19.81
C VAL A 30 -4.11 -9.54 20.12
N VAL A 31 -3.94 -8.54 20.98
CA VAL A 31 -5.02 -7.60 21.34
C VAL A 31 -5.48 -6.82 20.12
N ARG A 32 -4.56 -6.36 19.27
CA ARG A 32 -4.87 -5.65 18.03
C ARG A 32 -5.66 -6.52 17.06
N LEU A 33 -5.21 -7.76 16.84
CA LEU A 33 -5.91 -8.72 15.97
C LEU A 33 -7.32 -9.03 16.50
N ALA A 34 -7.48 -9.23 17.81
CA ALA A 34 -8.79 -9.44 18.43
C ALA A 34 -9.73 -8.23 18.26
N ARG A 35 -9.17 -7.03 18.12
CA ARG A 35 -9.91 -5.77 17.84
C ARG A 35 -10.10 -5.49 16.34
N GLY A 36 -9.68 -6.40 15.45
CA GLY A 36 -9.72 -6.18 14.00
C GLY A 36 -8.77 -5.08 13.51
N GLN A 37 -7.76 -4.74 14.30
CA GLN A 37 -6.72 -3.77 13.95
C GLN A 37 -5.55 -4.48 13.24
N PRO A 38 -4.75 -3.75 12.44
CA PRO A 38 -3.55 -4.33 11.86
C PRO A 38 -2.62 -4.82 12.98
N PRO A 39 -1.92 -5.97 12.80
CA PRO A 39 -1.06 -6.56 13.83
C PRO A 39 0.12 -5.67 14.21
N TRP A 40 0.49 -4.74 13.33
CA TRP A 40 1.61 -3.82 13.50
C TRP A 40 1.13 -2.44 13.95
N PRO A 41 1.91 -1.73 14.79
CA PRO A 41 1.69 -0.33 15.11
C PRO A 41 1.47 0.55 13.86
N PRO A 42 0.74 1.68 13.99
CA PRO A 42 0.66 2.65 12.91
C PRO A 42 2.07 3.14 12.54
N GLY A 43 2.44 3.03 11.26
CA GLY A 43 3.76 3.46 10.77
C GLY A 43 4.79 2.34 10.61
N THR A 44 4.53 1.14 11.15
CA THR A 44 5.32 -0.07 10.83
C THR A 44 4.67 -0.82 9.68
N SER A 45 5.40 -1.00 8.58
CA SER A 45 4.93 -1.79 7.45
C SER A 45 5.14 -3.28 7.72
N ALA A 46 4.26 -4.13 7.19
CA ALA A 46 4.54 -5.56 7.09
C ALA A 46 5.84 -5.82 6.30
N GLU A 47 6.23 -4.87 5.45
CA GLU A 47 7.44 -4.88 4.63
C GLU A 47 8.72 -4.64 5.43
N ASP A 48 8.64 -4.01 6.62
CA ASP A 48 9.80 -3.79 7.50
C ASP A 48 10.17 -5.04 8.32
N MET A 49 9.20 -5.95 8.51
CA MET A 49 9.36 -7.15 9.34
C MET A 49 9.35 -8.45 8.53
N CYS A 50 8.68 -8.46 7.37
CA CYS A 50 8.62 -9.59 6.47
C CYS A 50 9.44 -9.24 5.24
N GLY A 51 10.68 -9.74 5.20
CA GLY A 51 11.56 -9.60 4.05
C GLY A 51 10.84 -9.98 2.75
N GLU A 52 10.90 -9.05 1.80
CA GLU A 52 10.56 -9.18 0.38
C GLU A 52 9.22 -9.85 0.02
N GLY A 53 8.28 -9.01 -0.44
CA GLY A 53 7.46 -9.40 -1.60
C GLY A 53 6.13 -10.08 -1.28
N GLN A 54 5.35 -9.54 -0.36
CA GLN A 54 3.92 -9.88 -0.33
C GLN A 54 3.28 -9.39 -1.64
N ARG A 55 2.94 -10.32 -2.53
CA ARG A 55 2.28 -10.03 -3.81
C ARG A 55 1.06 -9.14 -3.54
N GLU A 56 1.11 -7.91 -4.04
CA GLU A 56 -0.01 -6.99 -3.88
C GLU A 56 -1.28 -7.58 -4.50
N SER A 57 -2.40 -7.48 -3.79
CA SER A 57 -3.69 -7.92 -4.36
C SER A 57 -4.02 -7.07 -5.60
N ILE A 58 -4.75 -7.65 -6.56
CA ILE A 58 -5.21 -6.91 -7.75
C ILE A 58 -6.00 -5.64 -7.36
N THR A 59 -6.73 -5.69 -6.24
CA THR A 59 -7.44 -4.55 -5.68
C THR A 59 -6.50 -3.47 -5.14
N SER A 60 -5.40 -3.85 -4.49
CA SER A 60 -4.35 -2.91 -4.04
C SER A 60 -3.65 -2.25 -5.23
N ARG A 61 -3.32 -3.03 -6.26
CA ARG A 61 -2.73 -2.54 -7.50
C ARG A 61 -3.68 -1.57 -8.24
N ALA A 62 -4.96 -1.94 -8.35
CA ALA A 62 -5.98 -1.09 -8.94
C ALA A 62 -6.15 0.21 -8.14
N LYS A 63 -6.16 0.15 -6.80
CA LYS A 63 -6.23 1.33 -5.93
C LYS A 63 -5.03 2.25 -6.15
N ARG A 64 -3.81 1.72 -6.18
CA ARG A 64 -2.59 2.52 -6.46
C ARG A 64 -2.66 3.18 -7.83
N PHE A 65 -3.06 2.43 -8.86
CA PHE A 65 -3.24 2.96 -10.21
C PHE A 65 -4.26 4.11 -10.24
N LEU A 66 -5.46 3.91 -9.70
CA LEU A 66 -6.49 4.95 -9.62
C LEU A 66 -6.02 6.16 -8.81
N THR A 67 -5.33 5.94 -7.68
CA THR A 67 -4.80 7.02 -6.85
C THR A 67 -3.73 7.84 -7.59
N SER A 68 -2.93 7.19 -8.46
CA SER A 68 -1.93 7.88 -9.28
C SER A 68 -2.57 8.76 -10.38
N LEU A 69 -3.77 8.41 -10.83
CA LEU A 69 -4.54 9.19 -11.79
C LEU A 69 -5.30 10.35 -11.16
N MET A 70 -5.60 10.28 -9.86
CA MET A 70 -6.34 11.32 -9.16
C MET A 70 -5.42 12.50 -8.80
N PRO A 71 -5.72 13.72 -9.27
CA PRO A 71 -4.99 14.91 -8.84
C PRO A 71 -5.13 15.08 -7.33
N ARG A 72 -4.01 15.16 -6.62
CA ARG A 72 -4.01 15.55 -5.21
C ARG A 72 -4.26 17.04 -5.15
N TYR A 73 -5.53 17.42 -5.07
CA TYR A 73 -5.96 18.83 -4.98
C TYR A 73 -5.08 19.62 -3.99
N PRO A 74 -4.42 20.70 -4.43
CA PRO A 74 -4.49 21.95 -3.70
C PRO A 74 -5.82 22.58 -4.08
N ARG A 75 -6.68 22.77 -3.08
CA ARG A 75 -7.86 23.61 -3.20
C ARG A 75 -7.36 25.02 -3.50
N GLU A 76 -7.45 25.45 -4.76
CA GLU A 76 -7.48 26.82 -5.30
C GLU A 76 -6.73 26.91 -6.64
N ARG A 77 -7.48 27.34 -7.66
CA ARG A 77 -7.04 27.98 -8.93
C ARG A 77 -5.89 27.24 -9.64
N ASP A 78 -6.16 26.36 -10.60
CA ASP A 78 -6.51 26.80 -11.95
C ASP A 78 -7.30 25.71 -12.68
N VAL A 79 -8.53 26.06 -13.02
CA VAL A 79 -9.38 25.30 -13.95
C VAL A 79 -8.70 25.30 -15.32
N GLY A 80 -8.33 24.12 -15.82
CA GLY A 80 -8.16 23.94 -17.27
C GLY A 80 -6.81 23.46 -17.81
N LYS A 81 -6.00 22.74 -17.03
CA LYS A 81 -4.80 22.07 -17.58
C LYS A 81 -4.76 20.57 -17.26
N PHE A 82 -5.86 19.87 -17.49
CA PHE A 82 -5.85 18.40 -17.52
C PHE A 82 -5.86 17.93 -18.97
N LEU A 83 -4.71 17.39 -19.39
CA LEU A 83 -4.55 16.40 -20.47
C LEU A 83 -5.40 16.62 -21.73
N ARG A 84 -5.41 17.85 -22.28
CA ARG A 84 -5.71 18.01 -23.70
C ARG A 84 -4.48 17.58 -24.49
N GLN A 85 -4.40 16.28 -24.79
CA GLN A 85 -3.57 15.79 -25.89
C GLN A 85 -4.00 16.57 -27.14
N LYS A 86 -3.22 17.58 -27.51
CA LYS A 86 -3.53 18.49 -28.61
C LYS A 86 -3.18 17.75 -29.90
N SER A 87 -4.10 16.93 -30.40
CA SER A 87 -3.98 16.29 -31.71
C SER A 87 -3.79 17.37 -32.77
N ARG A 88 -2.62 17.39 -33.40
CA ARG A 88 -2.17 18.43 -34.32
C ARG A 88 -2.65 18.13 -35.76
N SER A 89 -3.93 17.80 -35.96
CA SER A 89 -4.41 17.26 -37.24
C SER A 89 -5.38 18.14 -38.04
N CYS A 90 -5.75 19.34 -37.57
CA CYS A 90 -6.77 20.14 -38.26
C CYS A 90 -6.45 21.64 -38.25
N HIS A 91 -5.36 22.04 -38.90
CA HIS A 91 -5.19 23.41 -39.39
C HIS A 91 -4.49 23.35 -40.75
N ASP A 92 -5.25 23.07 -41.81
CA ASP A 92 -4.90 23.39 -43.20
C ASP A 92 -6.12 23.38 -44.15
N LEU A 93 -7.34 23.53 -43.62
CA LEU A 93 -8.56 23.71 -44.43
C LEU A 93 -9.09 25.14 -44.30
N GLY A 94 -8.31 26.08 -44.81
CA GLY A 94 -8.68 27.48 -44.93
C GLY A 94 -8.11 28.08 -46.21
N VAL A 95 -8.42 27.47 -47.35
CA VAL A 95 -8.31 28.10 -48.67
C VAL A 95 -9.69 28.65 -49.01
N LEU A 96 -9.78 29.99 -49.10
CA LEU A 96 -10.59 30.85 -49.97
C LEU A 96 -10.77 32.22 -49.31
#